data_AF-A0A1Q6DIZ2-F1
#
_entry.id   AF-A0A1Q6DIZ2-F1
#
_cell.length_a   1.000
_cell.length_b   1.000
_cell.length_c   1.000
_cell.angle_alpha   90.00
_cell.angle_beta   90.00
_cell.angle_gamma   90.00
#
_symmetry.space_group_name_H-M   'P 1'
#
loop_
_entity.id
_entity.type
_entity.pdbx_description
1 polymer ?
#
loop_
_entity_poly.entity_id
_entity_poly.type
_entity_poly.pdbx_seq_one_letter_code
_entity_poly.pdbx_strand_id
1 'polypeptide(L)' 'MSIRFIALDLYRAQQKVDRLGKALAQAGLNEQDALRLELQEAEEELRQLRRILDGAKEPLPFRTSFKKNQ' A
#
# COMPACT_ATOMS: atom_id res chain seq x y z
N MET A 1 14.06 4.96 -0.12
CA MET A 1 12.74 4.93 -0.78
C MET A 1 12.31 6.36 -1.07
N SER A 2 11.98 6.71 -2.32
CA SER A 2 11.37 8.01 -2.58
C SER A 2 9.88 7.92 -2.31
N ILE A 3 9.34 8.85 -1.52
CA ILE A 3 7.90 9.00 -1.23
C ILE A 3 7.07 8.97 -2.53
N ARG A 4 7.63 9.49 -3.63
CA ARG A 4 7.00 9.49 -4.96
C ARG A 4 6.76 8.08 -5.52
N PHE A 5 7.66 7.14 -5.29
CA PHE A 5 7.48 5.75 -5.72
C PHE A 5 6.42 5.04 -4.87
N ILE A 6 6.43 5.27 -3.55
CA ILE A 6 5.42 4.72 -2.63
C ILE A 6 4.02 5.21 -3.02
N ALA A 7 3.86 6.48 -3.41
CA ALA A 7 2.58 7.01 -3.87
C ALA A 7 2.08 6.33 -5.17
N LEU A 8 3.00 6.03 -6.10
CA LEU A 8 2.65 5.31 -7.33
C LEU A 8 2.25 3.87 -7.04
N ASP A 9 2.98 3.19 -6.16
CA ASP A 9 2.67 1.82 -5.77
C ASP A 9 1.35 1.72 -5.00
N LEU A 10 1.07 2.69 -4.12
CA LEU A 10 -0.24 2.84 -3.47
C LEU A 10 -1.38 2.97 -4.47
N TYR A 11 -1.20 3.81 -5.50
CA TYR A 11 -2.20 3.97 -6.54
C TYR A 11 -2.45 2.66 -7.29
N ARG A 12 -1.39 1.94 -7.65
CA ARG A 12 -1.48 0.64 -8.33
C ARG A 12 -2.18 -0.41 -7.48
N ALA A 13 -1.80 -0.51 -6.19
CA ALA A 13 -2.42 -1.44 -5.25
C ALA A 13 -3.91 -1.12 -5.05
N GLN A 14 -4.28 0.16 -4.94
CA GLN A 14 -5.68 0.58 -4.86
C GLN A 14 -6.45 0.20 -6.13
N GLN A 15 -5.88 0.44 -7.32
CA GLN A 15 -6.51 0.03 -8.57
C GLN A 15 -6.69 -1.49 -8.67
N LYS A 16 -5.76 -2.28 -8.14
CA LYS A 16 -5.86 -3.75 -8.12
C LYS A 16 -7.02 -4.20 -7.24
N VAL A 17 -7.14 -3.66 -6.02
CA VAL A 17 -8.28 -3.91 -5.11
C VAL A 17 -9.60 -3.56 -5.79
N ASP A 18 -9.69 -2.38 -6.41
CA ASP A 18 -10.93 -1.93 -7.07
C ASP A 18 -11.32 -2.84 -8.24
N ARG A 19 -10.35 -3.32 -9.02
CA ARG A 19 -10.58 -4.26 -10.14
C ARG A 19 -11.03 -5.62 -9.65
N LEU A 20 -10.35 -6.18 -8.65
CA LEU A 20 -10.68 -7.49 -8.07
C LEU A 20 -12.05 -7.45 -7.38
N GLY A 21 -12.37 -6.38 -6.66
CA GLY A 21 -13.70 -6.19 -6.07
C GLY A 21 -14.81 -6.16 -7.11
N LYS A 22 -14.60 -5.46 -8.24
CA LYS A 22 -15.56 -5.45 -9.36
C LYS A 22 -15.67 -6.82 -10.03
N ALA A 23 -14.56 -7.51 -10.21
CA ALA A 23 -14.55 -8.86 -10.79
C ALA A 23 -15.30 -9.84 -9.88
N LEU A 24 -15.02 -9.81 -8.57
CA LEU A 24 -15.70 -10.64 -7.58
C LEU A 24 -17.21 -10.41 -7.56
N ALA A 25 -17.66 -9.16 -7.68
CA ALA A 25 -19.07 -8.82 -7.73
C ALA A 25 -19.79 -9.34 -8.99
N GLN A 26 -19.04 -9.61 -10.08
CA GLN A 26 -19.58 -10.10 -11.35
C GLN A 26 -19.32 -11.60 -11.57
N ALA A 27 -18.47 -12.22 -10.74
CA ALA A 27 -18.03 -13.59 -10.90
C ALA A 27 -19.09 -14.61 -10.48
N GLY A 28 -19.14 -15.72 -11.22
CA GLY A 28 -19.93 -16.88 -10.85
C GLY A 28 -19.37 -17.57 -9.59
N LEU A 29 -20.21 -18.34 -8.89
CA LEU A 29 -19.89 -18.98 -7.60
C LEU A 29 -18.55 -19.76 -7.60
N ASN A 30 -18.21 -20.41 -8.71
CA ASN A 30 -16.98 -21.20 -8.82
C ASN A 30 -15.69 -20.35 -8.90
N GLU A 31 -15.78 -19.08 -9.28
CA GLU A 31 -14.63 -18.19 -9.45
C GLU A 31 -14.49 -17.22 -8.26
N GLN A 32 -15.54 -17.09 -7.44
CA GLN A 32 -15.56 -16.17 -6.30
C GLN A 32 -14.51 -16.49 -5.24
N ASP A 33 -14.22 -17.77 -4.98
CA ASP A 33 -13.26 -18.14 -3.95
C ASP A 33 -11.82 -17.74 -4.32
N ALA A 34 -11.43 -17.94 -5.58
CA ALA A 34 -10.12 -17.50 -6.08
C ALA A 34 -10.02 -15.96 -6.05
N LEU A 35 -11.05 -15.27 -6.54
CA LEU A 35 -11.09 -13.80 -6.55
C LEU A 35 -11.12 -13.20 -5.13
N ARG A 36 -11.73 -13.88 -4.16
CA ARG A 36 -11.69 -13.47 -2.75
C ARG A 36 -10.29 -13.56 -2.17
N LEU A 37 -9.58 -14.66 -2.45
CA LEU A 37 -8.21 -14.82 -1.98
C LEU A 37 -7.30 -13.75 -2.58
N GLU A 38 -7.37 -13.54 -3.90
CA GLU A 38 -6.60 -12.50 -4.57
C GLU A 38 -6.93 -11.09 -4.07
N LEU A 39 -8.22 -10.82 -3.80
CA LEU A 39 -8.66 -9.55 -3.24
C LEU A 39 -8.08 -9.34 -1.84
N GLN A 40 -8.11 -10.36 -0.99
CA GLN A 40 -7.54 -10.29 0.35
C GLN A 40 -6.04 -9.98 0.32
N GLU A 41 -5.28 -10.63 -0.54
CA GLU A 41 -3.84 -10.37 -0.72
C GLU A 41 -3.59 -8.93 -1.22
N ALA A 42 -4.38 -8.45 -2.19
CA ALA A 42 -4.25 -7.09 -2.71
C ALA A 42 -4.58 -6.02 -1.63
N GLU A 43 -5.55 -6.30 -0.76
CA GLU A 43 -5.86 -5.42 0.37
C GLU A 43 -4.74 -5.42 1.42
N GLU A 44 -4.11 -6.57 1.70
CA GLU A 44 -2.95 -6.65 2.58
C GLU A 44 -1.78 -5.83 2.04
N GLU A 45 -1.47 -5.97 0.75
CA GLU A 45 -0.46 -5.16 0.06
C GLU A 45 -0.75 -3.66 0.19
N LEU A 46 -1.98 -3.25 -0.09
CA LEU A 46 -2.42 -1.86 0.07
C LEU A 46 -2.26 -1.36 1.51
N ARG A 47 -2.63 -2.18 2.52
CA ARG A 47 -2.47 -1.84 3.93
C ARG A 47 -1.00 -1.66 4.31
N GLN A 48 -0.11 -2.54 3.83
CA GLN A 48 1.33 -2.42 4.10
C GLN A 48 1.92 -1.15 3.48
N LEU A 49 1.58 -0.85 2.23
CA LEU A 49 2.04 0.36 1.55
C LEU A 49 1.57 1.64 2.26
N ARG A 50 0.34 1.65 2.80
CA ARG A 50 -0.18 2.77 3.61
C ARG A 50 0.62 2.94 4.89
N ARG A 51 0.90 1.84 5.61
CA ARG A 51 1.76 1.87 6.82
C ARG A 51 3.16 2.40 6.52
N ILE A 52 3.77 1.97 5.42
CA ILE A 52 5.09 2.45 5.01
C ILE A 52 5.04 3.95 4.70
N LEU A 53 4.01 4.42 3.99
CA LEU A 53 3.84 5.84 3.69
C LEU A 53 3.65 6.66 4.97
N ASP A 54 2.83 6.18 5.90
CA ASP A 54 2.54 6.89 7.15
C ASP A 54 3.76 6.91 8.07
N GLY A 55 4.50 5.80 8.18
CA GLY A 55 5.77 5.76 8.89
C GLY A 55 6.87 6.61 8.24
N ALA A 56 6.80 6.85 6.93
CA ALA A 56 7.69 7.78 6.23
C ALA A 56 7.29 9.26 6.41
N LYS A 57 6.04 9.55 6.80
CA LYS A 57 5.58 10.91 7.13
C LYS A 57 6.03 11.36 8.52
N GLU A 58 6.34 10.43 9.42
CA GLU A 58 6.90 10.76 10.74
C GLU A 58 8.41 11.02 10.61
N PRO A 59 8.89 12.28 10.71
CA PRO A 59 10.31 12.51 10.87
C PRO A 59 10.75 11.90 12.20
N LEU A 60 11.72 10.98 12.16
CA LEU A 60 12.44 10.55 13.35
C LEU A 60 12.87 11.79 14.16
N PRO A 61 12.54 11.89 15.47
CA PRO A 61 12.83 13.07 16.28
C PRO A 61 14.33 13.28 16.58
N PHE A 62 15.25 12.62 15.87
CA PHE A 62 16.68 12.70 16.13
C PHE A 62 17.51 12.82 14.85
N ARG A 63 17.43 13.98 14.21
CA ARG A 63 18.53 14.46 13.36
C ARG A 63 18.75 15.95 13.58
N THR A 64 18.97 16.35 14.84
CA THR A 64 19.72 17.57 15.12
C THR A 64 21.17 17.32 14.70
N SER A 65 21.55 17.92 13.58
CA SER A 65 22.95 18.02 13.17
C SER A 65 23.70 18.79 14.26
N PHE A 66 24.44 18.10 15.12
CA PHE A 66 25.49 18.73 15.90
C PHE A 66 26.66 19.04 14.96
N LYS A 67 26.52 20.12 14.19
CA LYS A 67 27.66 20.93 13.80
C LYS A 67 27.92 21.91 14.94
N LYS A 68 28.98 21.67 15.71
CA LYS A 68 29.68 22.77 16.35
C LYS A 68 31.18 22.52 16.20
N ASN A 69 31.78 23.31 15.32
CA ASN A 69 33.21 23.54 15.28
C ASN A 69 33.62 24.24 16.58
N GLN A 70 34.60 23.69 17.30
CA GLN A 70 35.77 24.39 17.84
C GLN A 70 36.69 23.38 18.52
#